data_AF-V6LSF2-F1
#
_entry.id   AF-V6LSF2-F1
#
_cell.length_a   1.000
_cell.length_b   1.000
_cell.length_c   1.000
_cell.angle_alpha   90.00
_cell.angle_beta   90.00
_cell.angle_gamma   90.00
#
_symmetry.space_group_name_H-M   'P 1'
#
loop_
_entity.id
_entity.type
_entity.pdbx_description
1 polymer ?
#
loop_
_entity_poly.entity_id
_entity_poly.type
_entity_poly.pdbx_seq_one_letter_code
_entity_poly.pdbx_strand_id
1 'polypeptide(L)'
;MLSDQQVKFGSIQLGDESRIKLFKIITQASKQRSFSQGFLGCVDYIGSNLPTYTDIVKRPVSLDMIKKSLLQLKHRLMYDFVRDVVQIHVNCTRFAQASGTTGIAEQADELLNYILVMLQQQFFTKLTNSQIFHLGITPSFRPQVLIQEIDVDETILLQQISSLSEAQRTVLKQAHRFDFKKMDCSQVFALQKAVTELIYE
;
A
#
# COMPACT_ATOMS: atom_id res chain seq x y z
N MET A 1 -15.34 -19.08 1.86
CA MET A 1 -16.17 -17.86 2.01
C MET A 1 -15.56 -17.01 3.11
N LEU A 2 -15.49 -15.70 2.95
CA LEU A 2 -14.96 -14.78 3.97
C LEU A 2 -16.00 -14.59 5.09
N SER A 3 -15.55 -14.41 6.33
CA SER A 3 -16.42 -14.03 7.45
C SER A 3 -16.85 -12.57 7.36
N ASP A 4 -17.92 -12.20 8.05
CA ASP A 4 -18.40 -10.81 8.11
C ASP A 4 -17.31 -9.84 8.62
N GLN A 5 -16.48 -10.29 9.57
CA GLN A 5 -15.36 -9.50 10.07
C GLN A 5 -14.29 -9.28 8.99
N GLN A 6 -13.97 -10.30 8.19
CA GLN A 6 -13.05 -10.16 7.06
C GLN A 6 -13.63 -9.23 5.99
N VAL A 7 -14.92 -9.34 5.71
CA VAL A 7 -15.60 -8.48 4.73
C VAL A 7 -15.60 -7.03 5.19
N LYS A 8 -15.95 -6.78 6.46
CA LYS A 8 -15.92 -5.43 7.05
C LYS A 8 -14.52 -4.85 7.02
N PHE A 9 -13.51 -5.62 7.44
CA PHE A 9 -12.12 -5.18 7.45
C PHE A 9 -11.59 -4.88 6.04
N GLY A 10 -11.84 -5.77 5.07
CA GLY A 10 -11.42 -5.58 3.69
C GLY A 10 -12.11 -4.39 3.00
N SER A 11 -13.33 -4.04 3.43
CA SER A 11 -14.12 -2.92 2.88
C SER A 11 -13.77 -1.56 3.48
N ILE A 12 -12.83 -1.46 4.42
CA ILE A 12 -12.39 -0.17 4.97
C ILE A 12 -11.82 0.69 3.84
N GLN A 13 -12.40 1.88 3.62
CA GLN A 13 -11.89 2.87 2.69
C GLN A 13 -10.65 3.55 3.25
N LEU A 14 -9.61 3.67 2.43
CA LEU A 14 -8.33 4.23 2.84
C LEU A 14 -8.33 5.75 2.68
N GLY A 15 -8.62 6.46 3.77
CA GLY A 15 -8.33 7.89 3.94
C GLY A 15 -6.87 8.15 4.33
N ASP A 16 -6.50 9.42 4.44
CA ASP A 16 -5.10 9.85 4.63
C ASP A 16 -4.44 9.25 5.87
N GLU A 17 -5.12 9.26 7.02
CA GLU A 17 -4.60 8.69 8.26
C GLU A 17 -4.30 7.18 8.10
N SER A 18 -5.20 6.44 7.46
CA SER A 18 -5.01 5.02 7.18
C SER A 18 -3.83 4.79 6.24
N ARG A 19 -3.68 5.61 5.20
CA ARG A 19 -2.54 5.53 4.27
C ARG A 19 -1.22 5.81 4.97
N ILE A 20 -1.17 6.81 5.84
CA ILE A 20 0.03 7.13 6.64
C ILE A 20 0.40 5.95 7.54
N LYS A 21 -0.57 5.34 8.23
CA LYS A 21 -0.36 4.12 9.02
C LYS A 21 0.21 2.99 8.17
N LEU A 22 -0.42 2.68 7.03
CA LEU A 22 0.04 1.62 6.13
C LEU A 22 1.44 1.90 5.55
N PHE A 23 1.72 3.16 5.18
CA PHE A 23 3.04 3.57 4.68
C PHE A 23 4.12 3.41 5.75
N LYS A 24 3.81 3.75 7.01
CA LYS A 24 4.72 3.53 8.15
C LYS A 24 5.00 2.04 8.37
N ILE A 25 3.98 1.18 8.33
CA ILE A 25 4.14 -0.28 8.44
C ILE A 25 5.11 -0.79 7.38
N ILE A 26 4.89 -0.45 6.12
CA ILE A 26 5.76 -0.90 5.02
C ILE A 26 7.17 -0.34 5.13
N THR A 27 7.31 0.93 5.56
CA THR A 27 8.61 1.55 5.79
C THR A 27 9.39 0.86 6.92
N GLN A 28 8.72 0.49 8.01
CA GLN A 28 9.33 -0.26 9.10
C GLN A 28 9.72 -1.67 8.67
N ALA A 29 8.85 -2.37 7.93
CA ALA A 29 9.15 -3.68 7.36
C ALA A 29 10.38 -3.63 6.44
N SER A 30 10.49 -2.61 5.58
CA SER A 30 11.67 -2.42 4.70
C SER A 30 12.99 -2.21 5.44
N LYS A 31 12.97 -1.82 6.72
CA LYS A 31 14.19 -1.64 7.52
C LYS A 31 14.70 -2.95 8.12
N GLN A 32 13.87 -3.99 8.17
CA GLN A 32 14.21 -5.28 8.77
C GLN A 32 14.98 -6.16 7.78
N ARG A 33 16.27 -5.86 7.62
CA ARG A 33 17.12 -6.45 6.57
C ARG A 33 17.18 -7.97 6.57
N SER A 34 16.99 -8.64 7.71
CA SER A 34 17.03 -10.11 7.81
C SER A 34 15.99 -10.79 6.92
N PHE A 35 14.84 -10.17 6.72
CA PHE A 35 13.74 -10.74 5.92
C PHE A 35 13.25 -9.83 4.79
N SER A 36 13.58 -8.53 4.77
CA SER A 36 13.03 -7.61 3.77
C SER A 36 13.88 -7.45 2.51
N GLN A 37 15.16 -7.82 2.54
CA GLN A 37 16.15 -7.44 1.53
C GLN A 37 15.75 -7.89 0.11
N GLY A 38 15.23 -9.11 -0.04
CA GLY A 38 14.80 -9.67 -1.33
C GLY A 38 13.49 -9.09 -1.89
N PHE A 39 12.78 -8.25 -1.13
CA PHE A 39 11.43 -7.80 -1.45
C PHE A 39 11.29 -6.27 -1.57
N LEU A 40 12.38 -5.52 -1.45
CA LEU A 40 12.38 -4.05 -1.57
C LEU A 40 11.94 -3.61 -2.97
N GLY A 41 12.65 -4.08 -3.99
CA GLY A 41 12.40 -3.80 -5.41
C GLY A 41 11.79 -4.99 -6.15
N CYS A 42 11.46 -4.77 -7.43
CA CYS A 42 11.10 -5.86 -8.32
C CYS A 42 12.28 -6.83 -8.47
N VAL A 43 11.99 -8.13 -8.60
CA VAL A 43 13.01 -9.14 -8.87
C VAL A 43 13.60 -8.91 -10.26
N ASP A 44 14.92 -8.71 -10.33
CA ASP A 44 15.67 -8.68 -11.59
C ASP A 44 15.94 -10.12 -12.05
N TYR A 45 14.93 -10.72 -12.67
CA TYR A 45 15.00 -12.11 -13.15
C TYR A 45 15.94 -12.29 -14.34
N ILE A 46 16.28 -11.22 -15.08
CA ILE A 46 17.26 -11.27 -16.16
C ILE A 46 18.67 -11.28 -15.57
N GLY A 47 18.99 -10.30 -14.73
CA GLY A 47 20.30 -10.20 -14.08
C GLY A 47 20.59 -11.36 -13.12
N SER A 48 19.55 -11.96 -12.53
CA SER A 48 19.66 -13.11 -11.64
C SER A 48 19.57 -14.48 -12.36
N ASN A 49 19.49 -14.48 -13.70
CA ASN A 49 19.39 -15.69 -14.52
C ASN A 49 18.25 -16.65 -14.08
N LEU A 50 17.04 -16.11 -13.92
CA LEU A 50 15.82 -16.83 -13.53
C LEU A 50 14.87 -16.93 -14.74
N PRO A 51 15.16 -17.77 -15.75
CA PRO A 51 14.45 -17.76 -17.03
C PRO A 51 12.96 -18.13 -16.93
N THR A 52 12.56 -18.87 -15.89
CA THR A 52 11.18 -19.32 -15.66
C THR A 52 10.37 -18.36 -14.77
N TYR A 53 10.96 -17.24 -14.32
CA TYR A 53 10.32 -16.37 -13.33
C TYR A 53 9.00 -15.79 -13.85
N THR A 54 8.96 -15.30 -15.08
CA THR A 54 7.75 -14.72 -15.70
C THR A 54 6.70 -15.78 -16.06
N ASP A 55 7.11 -17.05 -16.17
CA ASP A 55 6.19 -18.17 -16.36
C ASP A 55 5.42 -18.49 -15.08
N ILE A 56 6.05 -18.28 -13.92
CA ILE A 56 5.49 -18.60 -12.61
C ILE A 56 4.81 -17.37 -11.97
N VAL A 57 5.49 -16.23 -11.97
CA VAL A 57 5.06 -14.99 -11.32
C VAL A 57 4.35 -14.10 -12.34
N LYS A 58 3.02 -14.12 -12.31
CA LYS A 58 2.17 -13.34 -13.25
C LYS A 58 1.88 -11.91 -12.79
N ARG A 59 1.95 -11.65 -11.49
CA ARG A 59 1.71 -10.33 -10.90
C ARG A 59 2.86 -9.97 -9.97
N PRO A 60 3.97 -9.42 -10.48
CA PRO A 60 5.08 -8.98 -9.64
C PRO A 60 4.63 -7.83 -8.72
N VAL A 61 5.06 -7.88 -7.46
CA VAL A 61 4.83 -6.86 -6.44
C VAL A 61 6.09 -6.77 -5.57
N SER A 62 6.42 -5.56 -5.11
CA SER A 62 7.49 -5.31 -4.13
C SER A 62 7.04 -4.31 -3.07
N LEU A 63 7.79 -4.20 -1.97
CA LEU A 63 7.51 -3.22 -0.90
C LEU A 63 7.53 -1.78 -1.43
N ASP A 64 8.44 -1.44 -2.34
CA ASP A 64 8.49 -0.11 -2.95
C ASP A 64 7.32 0.14 -3.91
N MET A 65 6.82 -0.88 -4.61
CA MET A 65 5.58 -0.74 -5.39
C MET A 65 4.38 -0.44 -4.48
N ILE A 66 4.29 -1.12 -3.32
CA ILE A 66 3.22 -0.88 -2.34
C ILE A 66 3.30 0.56 -1.81
N LYS A 67 4.49 1.03 -1.41
CA LYS A 67 4.70 2.44 -0.99
C LYS A 67 4.24 3.42 -2.06
N LYS A 68 4.68 3.23 -3.31
CA LYS A 68 4.30 4.08 -4.45
C LYS A 68 2.79 4.05 -4.69
N SER A 69 2.16 2.89 -4.59
CA SER A 69 0.71 2.71 -4.76
C SER A 69 -0.09 3.46 -3.69
N LEU A 70 0.37 3.42 -2.43
CA LEU A 70 -0.24 4.18 -1.33
C LEU A 70 -0.18 5.70 -1.58
N LEU A 71 0.98 6.21 -2.01
CA LEU A 71 1.20 7.63 -2.34
C LEU A 71 0.40 8.09 -3.57
N GLN A 72 0.16 7.19 -4.53
CA GLN A 72 -0.62 7.46 -5.75
C GLN A 72 -2.12 7.23 -5.57
N LEU A 73 -2.60 6.99 -4.35
CA LEU A 73 -4.01 6.73 -4.03
C LEU A 73 -4.62 5.52 -4.76
N LYS A 74 -3.78 4.58 -5.22
CA LYS A 74 -4.20 3.41 -6.00
C LYS A 74 -4.84 2.32 -5.15
N HIS A 75 -4.38 2.12 -3.92
CA HIS A 75 -5.09 1.31 -2.94
C HIS A 75 -6.30 2.09 -2.45
N ARG A 76 -7.52 1.69 -2.79
CA ARG A 76 -8.74 2.40 -2.35
C ARG A 76 -9.30 1.80 -1.08
N LEU A 77 -9.15 0.49 -0.93
CA LEU A 77 -9.64 -0.28 0.20
C LEU A 77 -8.50 -1.01 0.91
N MET A 78 -8.72 -1.36 2.17
CA MET A 78 -7.82 -2.22 2.93
C MET A 78 -7.53 -3.54 2.20
N TYR A 79 -8.53 -4.11 1.52
CA TYR A 79 -8.35 -5.28 0.66
C TYR A 79 -7.24 -5.10 -0.40
N ASP A 80 -7.16 -3.93 -1.05
CA ASP A 80 -6.15 -3.71 -2.09
C ASP A 80 -4.74 -3.78 -1.53
N PHE A 81 -4.54 -3.20 -0.33
CA PHE A 81 -3.28 -3.27 0.39
C PHE A 81 -2.93 -4.70 0.82
N VAL A 82 -3.88 -5.39 1.48
CA VAL A 82 -3.68 -6.76 1.96
C VAL A 82 -3.38 -7.70 0.79
N ARG A 83 -4.09 -7.57 -0.33
CA ARG A 83 -3.86 -8.35 -1.54
C ARG A 83 -2.44 -8.19 -2.06
N ASP A 84 -1.90 -6.97 -2.09
CA ASP A 84 -0.55 -6.73 -2.59
C ASP A 84 0.52 -7.25 -1.63
N VAL A 85 0.34 -7.10 -0.31
CA VAL A 85 1.23 -7.68 0.70
C VAL A 85 1.26 -9.21 0.58
N VAL A 86 0.09 -9.85 0.50
CA VAL A 86 -0.02 -11.30 0.35
C VAL A 86 0.54 -11.76 -1.00
N GLN A 87 0.44 -10.95 -2.05
CA GLN A 87 0.99 -11.29 -3.37
C GLN A 87 2.52 -11.43 -3.35
N ILE A 88 3.24 -10.65 -2.54
CA ILE A 88 4.70 -10.81 -2.37
C ILE A 88 5.01 -12.22 -1.88
N HIS A 89 4.33 -12.65 -0.82
CA HIS A 89 4.47 -13.99 -0.25
C HIS A 89 4.10 -15.08 -1.25
N VAL A 90 2.92 -15.00 -1.86
CA VAL A 90 2.43 -15.99 -2.84
C VAL A 90 3.37 -16.15 -4.03
N ASN A 91 3.92 -15.04 -4.54
CA ASN A 91 4.90 -15.09 -5.63
C ASN A 91 6.17 -15.81 -5.20
N CYS A 92 6.70 -15.45 -4.02
CA CYS A 92 7.90 -16.07 -3.48
C CYS A 92 7.72 -17.57 -3.28
N THR A 93 6.66 -17.98 -2.58
CA THR A 93 6.38 -19.39 -2.30
C THR A 93 6.19 -20.21 -3.56
N ARG A 94 5.46 -19.70 -4.57
CA ARG A 94 5.27 -20.41 -5.84
C ARG A 94 6.58 -20.59 -6.60
N PHE A 95 7.40 -19.55 -6.65
CA PHE A 95 8.68 -19.63 -7.33
C PHE A 95 9.63 -20.57 -6.58
N ALA A 96 9.75 -20.43 -5.27
CA ALA A 96 10.53 -21.29 -4.39
C ALA A 96 10.20 -22.78 -4.55
N GLN A 97 8.91 -23.12 -4.60
CA GLN A 97 8.43 -24.49 -4.83
C GLN A 97 8.86 -25.03 -6.20
N ALA A 98 8.77 -24.20 -7.25
CA ALA A 98 9.13 -24.59 -8.60
C ALA A 98 10.65 -24.68 -8.83
N SER A 99 11.44 -23.83 -8.16
CA SER A 99 12.89 -23.75 -8.31
C SER A 99 13.68 -24.58 -7.28
N GLY A 100 13.02 -25.08 -6.23
CA GLY A 100 13.68 -25.76 -5.10
C GLY A 100 14.43 -24.83 -4.15
N THR A 101 14.19 -23.52 -4.19
CA THR A 101 14.89 -22.52 -3.35
C THR A 101 14.17 -22.31 -2.02
N THR A 102 14.73 -22.73 -0.89
CA THR A 102 14.01 -22.75 0.39
C THR A 102 14.18 -21.48 1.24
N GLY A 103 15.39 -20.93 1.36
CA GLY A 103 15.67 -19.85 2.32
C GLY A 103 14.91 -18.53 2.09
N ILE A 104 14.56 -18.21 0.84
CA ILE A 104 13.80 -16.99 0.52
C ILE A 104 12.32 -17.10 0.91
N ALA A 105 11.78 -18.31 1.00
CA ALA A 105 10.39 -18.55 1.42
C ALA A 105 10.21 -18.26 2.91
N GLU A 106 11.17 -18.65 3.76
CA GLU A 106 11.17 -18.34 5.20
C GLU A 106 11.20 -16.82 5.44
N GLN A 107 12.02 -16.09 4.68
CA GLN A 107 12.05 -14.63 4.73
C GLN A 107 10.70 -14.00 4.30
N ALA A 108 10.02 -14.58 3.31
CA ALA A 108 8.70 -14.12 2.91
C ALA A 108 7.65 -14.37 4.00
N ASP A 109 7.72 -15.51 4.71
CA ASP A 109 6.86 -15.82 5.85
C ASP A 109 7.07 -14.82 7.00
N GLU A 110 8.32 -14.53 7.36
CA GLU A 110 8.66 -13.54 8.38
C GLU A 110 8.17 -12.13 8.00
N LEU A 111 8.40 -11.70 6.75
CA LEU A 111 7.93 -10.41 6.26
C LEU A 111 6.41 -10.30 6.34
N LEU A 112 5.68 -11.33 5.86
CA LEU A 112 4.24 -11.36 5.90
C LEU A 112 3.74 -11.29 7.34
N ASN A 113 4.25 -12.15 8.23
CA ASN A 113 3.85 -12.17 9.63
C ASN A 113 4.09 -10.82 10.32
N TYR A 114 5.24 -10.19 10.09
CA TYR A 114 5.54 -8.86 10.62
C TYR A 114 4.49 -7.84 10.18
N ILE A 115 4.20 -7.77 8.87
CA ILE A 115 3.23 -6.79 8.34
C ILE A 115 1.83 -7.05 8.88
N LEU A 116 1.39 -8.31 8.97
CA LEU A 116 0.06 -8.67 9.47
C LEU A 116 -0.11 -8.33 10.96
N VAL A 117 0.92 -8.57 11.78
CA VAL A 117 0.92 -8.18 13.21
C VAL A 117 0.84 -6.67 13.36
N MET A 118 1.65 -5.92 12.60
CA MET A 118 1.60 -4.46 12.64
C MET A 118 0.23 -3.93 12.15
N LEU A 119 -0.37 -4.58 11.16
CA LEU A 119 -1.72 -4.23 10.68
C LEU A 119 -2.78 -4.44 11.77
N GLN A 120 -2.73 -5.57 12.48
CA GLN A 120 -3.61 -5.85 13.62
C GLN A 120 -3.48 -4.78 14.71
N GLN A 121 -2.26 -4.36 15.03
CA GLN A 121 -1.99 -3.34 16.05
C GLN A 121 -2.49 -1.95 15.63
N GLN A 122 -2.24 -1.53 14.39
CA GLN A 122 -2.58 -0.18 13.94
C GLN A 122 -4.07 0.02 13.62
N PHE A 123 -4.78 -1.07 13.30
CA PHE A 123 -6.20 -1.05 12.92
C PHE A 123 -7.11 -1.77 13.93
N PHE A 124 -6.56 -2.22 15.06
CA PHE A 124 -7.28 -2.90 16.16
C PHE A 124 -8.19 -4.04 15.69
N THR A 125 -7.80 -4.75 14.63
CA THR A 125 -8.59 -5.86 14.09
C THR A 125 -8.31 -7.14 14.89
N LYS A 126 -9.38 -7.91 15.15
CA LYS A 126 -9.30 -9.22 15.82
C LYS A 126 -9.04 -10.38 14.85
N LEU A 127 -8.84 -10.09 13.56
CA LEU A 127 -8.58 -11.10 12.55
C LEU A 127 -7.20 -11.71 12.74
N THR A 128 -7.13 -13.03 12.75
CA THR A 128 -5.87 -13.81 12.76
C THR A 128 -5.09 -13.64 11.46
N ASN A 129 -3.80 -13.98 11.46
CA ASN A 129 -2.98 -13.95 10.24
C ASN A 129 -3.58 -14.81 9.12
N SER A 130 -4.10 -16.00 9.45
CA SER A 130 -4.77 -16.87 8.49
C SER A 130 -6.01 -16.21 7.87
N GLN A 131 -6.81 -15.51 8.68
CA GLN A 131 -7.97 -14.77 8.17
C GLN A 131 -7.56 -13.57 7.28
N ILE A 132 -6.52 -12.83 7.64
CA ILE A 132 -6.06 -11.72 6.79
C ILE A 132 -5.41 -12.25 5.51
N PHE A 133 -4.67 -13.37 5.58
CA PHE A 133 -4.13 -14.04 4.41
C PHE A 133 -5.25 -14.53 3.47
N HIS A 134 -6.28 -15.20 4.02
CA HIS A 134 -7.45 -15.64 3.27
C HIS A 134 -8.16 -14.48 2.57
N LEU A 135 -8.24 -13.30 3.21
CA LEU A 135 -8.74 -12.08 2.57
C LEU A 135 -7.89 -11.71 1.35
N GLY A 136 -6.55 -11.68 1.47
CA GLY A 136 -5.65 -11.28 0.39
C GLY A 136 -5.63 -12.21 -0.82
N ILE A 137 -5.85 -13.52 -0.63
CA ILE A 137 -5.91 -14.49 -1.73
C ILE A 137 -7.30 -14.62 -2.38
N THR A 138 -8.35 -14.02 -1.81
CA THR A 138 -9.72 -14.16 -2.32
C THR A 138 -9.94 -13.23 -3.52
N PRO A 139 -10.09 -13.75 -4.76
CA PRO A 139 -10.14 -12.92 -5.97
C PRO A 139 -11.51 -12.26 -6.19
N SER A 140 -12.56 -12.83 -5.62
CA SER A 140 -13.95 -12.41 -5.79
C SER A 140 -14.46 -11.49 -4.67
N PHE A 141 -13.54 -10.89 -3.89
CA PHE A 141 -13.92 -9.86 -2.94
C PHE A 141 -14.53 -8.67 -3.69
N ARG A 142 -15.86 -8.58 -3.65
CA ARG A 142 -16.67 -7.48 -4.15
C ARG A 142 -17.13 -6.70 -2.92
N PRO A 143 -16.40 -5.68 -2.48
CA PRO A 143 -16.94 -4.77 -1.48
C PRO A 143 -18.21 -4.18 -2.08
N GLN A 144 -19.35 -4.41 -1.45
CA GLN A 144 -20.60 -3.71 -1.77
C GLN A 144 -20.47 -2.27 -1.28
N VAL A 145 -19.56 -1.52 -1.88
CA VAL A 145 -19.49 -0.08 -1.69
C VAL A 145 -20.23 0.48 -2.88
N LEU A 146 -21.46 0.94 -2.65
CA LEU A 146 -21.97 2.06 -3.43
C LEU A 146 -20.86 3.10 -3.37
N ILE A 147 -20.14 3.28 -4.48
CA ILE A 147 -19.37 4.49 -4.69
C ILE A 147 -20.45 5.56 -4.73
N GLN A 148 -20.83 6.09 -3.57
CA GLN A 148 -21.24 7.47 -3.54
C GLN A 148 -20.02 8.18 -4.10
N GLU A 149 -20.18 8.74 -5.31
CA GLU A 149 -19.30 9.80 -5.74
C GLU A 149 -19.06 10.67 -4.52
N ILE A 150 -17.80 10.93 -4.19
CA ILE A 150 -17.51 11.84 -3.10
C ILE A 150 -18.07 13.18 -3.57
N ASP A 151 -19.30 13.47 -3.17
CA ASP A 151 -19.91 14.76 -3.28
C ASP A 151 -19.18 15.61 -2.24
N VAL A 152 -18.03 16.13 -2.67
CA VAL A 152 -17.28 17.08 -1.87
C VAL A 152 -18.18 18.31 -1.84
N ASP A 153 -18.96 18.46 -0.76
CA ASP A 153 -19.76 19.66 -0.54
C ASP A 153 -18.82 20.86 -0.68
N GLU A 154 -18.97 21.58 -1.79
CA GLU A 154 -18.09 22.67 -2.20
C GLU A 154 -18.04 23.72 -1.09
N THR A 155 -19.11 23.83 -0.30
CA THR A 155 -19.22 24.71 0.87
C THR A 155 -18.27 24.29 2.00
N ILE A 156 -18.10 22.99 2.27
CA ILE A 156 -17.20 22.47 3.31
C ILE A 156 -15.74 22.64 2.88
N LEU A 157 -15.43 22.36 1.61
CA LEU A 157 -14.09 22.56 1.06
C LEU A 157 -13.71 24.05 1.09
N LEU A 158 -14.63 24.93 0.71
CA LEU A 158 -14.45 26.38 0.78
C LEU A 158 -14.32 26.87 2.22
N GLN A 159 -15.06 26.30 3.18
CA GLN A 159 -14.92 26.60 4.60
C GLN A 159 -13.53 26.21 5.12
N GLN A 160 -13.04 25.01 4.79
CA GLN A 160 -11.71 24.56 5.17
C GLN A 160 -10.62 25.42 4.54
N ILE A 161 -10.72 25.75 3.25
CA ILE A 161 -9.79 26.67 2.57
C ILE A 161 -9.86 28.07 3.19
N SER A 162 -11.04 28.52 3.63
CA SER A 162 -11.24 29.81 4.31
C SER A 162 -10.72 29.84 5.76
N SER A 163 -10.35 28.69 6.32
CA SER A 163 -9.72 28.58 7.64
C SER A 163 -8.19 28.51 7.57
N LEU A 164 -7.62 28.30 6.38
CA LEU A 164 -6.17 28.26 6.15
C LEU A 164 -5.55 29.66 6.22
N SER A 165 -4.30 29.74 6.68
CA SER A 165 -3.50 30.97 6.66
C SER A 165 -3.23 31.43 5.21
N GLU A 166 -2.94 32.72 5.04
CA GLU A 166 -2.70 33.31 3.72
C GLU A 166 -1.50 32.67 2.99
N ALA A 167 -0.49 32.22 3.75
CA ALA A 167 0.64 31.43 3.24
C ALA A 167 0.20 30.06 2.71
N GLN A 168 -0.61 29.32 3.47
CA GLN A 168 -1.14 28.00 3.07
C GLN A 168 -2.04 28.10 1.83
N ARG A 169 -2.88 29.14 1.72
CA ARG A 169 -3.71 29.37 0.52
C ARG A 169 -2.89 29.71 -0.71
N THR A 170 -1.79 30.44 -0.55
CA THR A 170 -0.89 30.79 -1.66
C THR A 170 -0.19 29.55 -2.22
N VAL A 171 0.26 28.65 -1.35
CA VAL A 171 0.88 27.38 -1.73
C VAL A 171 -0.12 26.45 -2.43
N LEU A 172 -1.36 26.33 -1.92
CA LEU A 172 -2.42 25.55 -2.57
C LEU A 172 -2.81 26.09 -3.95
N LYS A 173 -2.92 27.42 -4.10
CA LYS A 173 -3.17 28.08 -5.40
C LYS A 173 -2.01 27.89 -6.38
N GLN A 174 -0.78 27.80 -5.90
CA GLN A 174 0.39 27.44 -6.71
C GLN A 174 0.35 25.95 -7.08
N ALA A 175 -0.01 25.06 -6.15
CA ALA A 175 -0.15 23.61 -6.37
C ALA A 175 -1.19 23.26 -7.45
N HIS A 176 -2.30 24.00 -7.52
CA HIS A 176 -3.36 23.82 -8.52
C HIS A 176 -2.93 24.18 -9.97
N ARG A 177 -1.78 24.85 -10.16
CA ARG A 177 -1.19 25.10 -11.49
C ARG A 177 -0.27 23.99 -11.98
N PHE A 178 0.03 22.98 -11.16
CA PHE A 178 0.94 21.91 -11.54
C PHE A 178 0.18 20.74 -12.15
N ASP A 179 0.49 20.44 -13.41
CA ASP A 179 0.09 19.19 -14.06
C ASP A 179 0.94 18.05 -13.50
N PHE A 180 0.39 17.31 -12.53
CA PHE A 180 1.05 16.18 -11.88
C PHE A 180 1.54 15.09 -12.84
N LYS A 181 1.04 15.06 -14.09
CA LYS A 181 1.50 14.14 -15.13
C LYS A 181 2.81 14.57 -15.80
N LYS A 182 3.25 15.82 -15.59
CA LYS A 182 4.47 16.40 -16.18
C LYS A 182 5.60 16.64 -15.19
N MET A 183 5.36 16.40 -13.91
CA MET A 183 6.38 16.59 -12.86
C MET A 183 7.24 15.33 -12.72
N ASP A 184 8.54 15.52 -12.56
CA ASP A 184 9.45 14.42 -12.21
C ASP A 184 9.28 14.00 -10.75
N CYS A 185 9.84 12.84 -10.41
CA CYS A 185 9.63 12.23 -9.10
C CYS A 185 10.24 13.06 -7.95
N SER A 186 11.28 13.85 -8.21
CA SER A 186 11.88 14.78 -7.22
C SER A 186 10.96 15.98 -6.95
N GLN A 187 10.32 16.50 -7.98
CA GLN A 187 9.40 17.63 -7.88
C GLN A 187 8.11 17.25 -7.14
N VAL A 188 7.57 16.06 -7.40
CA VAL A 188 6.40 15.54 -6.67
C VAL A 188 6.73 15.34 -5.18
N PHE A 189 7.93 14.84 -4.89
CA PHE A 189 8.39 14.61 -3.51
C PHE A 189 8.61 15.92 -2.74
N ALA A 190 9.17 16.93 -3.38
CA ALA A 190 9.35 18.26 -2.78
C ALA A 190 8.00 18.94 -2.47
N LEU A 191 7.03 18.83 -3.39
CA LEU A 191 5.68 19.37 -3.19
C LEU A 191 4.93 18.62 -2.08
N GLN A 192 5.01 17.29 -2.03
CA GLN A 192 4.41 16.48 -0.96
C GLN A 192 5.04 16.76 0.41
N LYS A 193 6.35 16.92 0.47
CA LYS A 193 7.06 17.27 1.70
C LYS A 193 6.64 18.67 2.19
N ALA A 194 6.62 19.65 1.30
CA ALA A 194 6.18 21.02 1.63
C ALA A 194 4.72 21.08 2.10
N VAL A 195 3.81 20.34 1.45
CA VAL A 195 2.40 20.25 1.86
C VAL A 195 2.25 19.54 3.20
N THR A 196 3.04 18.49 3.46
CA THR A 196 3.02 17.78 4.75
C THR A 196 3.57 18.65 5.88
N GLU A 197 4.68 19.36 5.66
CA GLU A 197 5.25 20.28 6.65
C GLU A 197 4.30 21.45 6.97
N LEU A 198 3.53 21.93 5.99
CA LEU A 198 2.55 23.01 6.16
C LEU A 198 1.22 22.62 6.84
N ILE A 199 0.89 21.32 6.88
CA ILE A 199 -0.35 20.82 7.50
C ILE A 199 -0.11 20.38 8.95
N TYR A 200 1.13 20.05 9.30
CA TYR A 200 1.49 19.45 10.59
C TYR A 200 2.43 20.31 11.46
N GLU A 201 2.63 21.59 11.11
CA GLU A 201 3.06 22.68 12.00
C GLU A 201 1.87 23.62 12.28
#